data_AF-A0A3P7YJP0-F1
#
_entry.id   AF-A0A3P7YJP0-F1
#
_cell.length_a   1.000
_cell.length_b   1.000
_cell.length_c   1.000
_cell.angle_alpha   90.00
_cell.angle_beta   90.00
_cell.angle_gamma   90.00
#
_symmetry.space_group_name_H-M   'P 1'
#
loop_
_entity.id
_entity.type
_entity.pdbx_description
1 polymer ?
#
loop_
_entity_poly.entity_id
_entity_poly.type
_entity_poly.pdbx_seq_one_letter_code
_entity_poly.pdbx_strand_id
1 'polypeptide(L)'
;MTSFAVPIFAGLGNHDYENNINDCAFNFCAHTMLTWFTNYGKSMSLDLDYQRQAKSAFDIAYDGSFAYSTRICSVTRQNCAQVIQLNNAIDYETTFSSFLVDWKINSAMNFLRSELKQLADVDIPVLVNMHQCEGTRMEKAKELLADWIYETRNVGHKKRIAVFFAHLHGMHEVKTVCVHGVTIPFVYVGSVPNNRFSMLRISRDRASLTGFAARDVFDAGDNDVVRNMAEVDIWKECSPSNNAPAAVYTFSEELSQYDIKAYRSLNNQSRFK
;
A
#
# COMPACT_ATOMS: atom_id res chain seq x y z
N MET A 1 -21.53 5.37 -20.72
CA MET A 1 -20.37 5.35 -19.81
C MET A 1 -19.13 5.09 -20.65
N THR A 2 -18.21 6.03 -20.73
CA THR A 2 -16.91 5.80 -21.37
C THR A 2 -16.07 4.96 -20.41
N SER A 3 -15.83 3.69 -20.77
CA SER A 3 -14.84 2.86 -20.08
C SER A 3 -13.49 3.55 -20.18
N PHE A 4 -12.87 3.87 -19.04
CA PHE A 4 -11.48 4.31 -19.00
C PHE A 4 -10.67 3.20 -18.35
N ALA A 5 -9.55 2.84 -18.97
CA ALA A 5 -8.66 1.84 -18.42
C ALA A 5 -8.06 2.38 -17.11
N VAL A 6 -8.32 1.67 -16.01
CA VAL A 6 -7.64 1.92 -14.73
C VAL A 6 -6.34 1.12 -14.77
N PRO A 7 -5.15 1.77 -14.75
CA PRO A 7 -3.90 1.03 -14.67
C PRO A 7 -3.87 0.31 -13.32
N ILE A 8 -3.59 -0.99 -13.38
CA ILE A 8 -3.38 -1.83 -12.20
C ILE A 8 -1.87 -1.88 -11.98
N PHE A 9 -1.43 -1.65 -10.74
CA PHE A 9 -0.05 -1.84 -10.29
C PHE A 9 -0.06 -2.98 -9.28
N ALA A 10 0.33 -4.17 -9.71
CA ALA A 10 0.26 -5.38 -8.91
C ALA A 10 1.46 -5.51 -7.96
N GLY A 11 1.24 -6.14 -6.81
CA GLY A 11 2.26 -6.70 -5.94
C GLY A 11 1.92 -8.16 -5.65
N LEU A 12 2.87 -8.91 -5.10
CA LEU A 12 2.68 -10.31 -4.71
C LEU A 12 2.52 -10.43 -3.20
N GLY A 13 1.58 -11.26 -2.76
CA GLY A 13 1.40 -11.69 -1.39
C GLY A 13 1.86 -13.13 -1.17
N ASN A 14 1.68 -13.60 0.06
CA ASN A 14 2.18 -14.92 0.45
C ASN A 14 1.46 -16.07 -0.25
N HIS A 15 0.16 -15.92 -0.53
CA HIS A 15 -0.60 -16.90 -1.29
C HIS A 15 -0.26 -16.94 -2.78
N ASP A 16 0.39 -15.91 -3.32
CA ASP A 16 0.77 -15.88 -4.72
C ASP A 16 1.99 -16.77 -4.99
N TYR A 17 2.96 -16.81 -4.07
CA TYR A 17 4.13 -17.68 -4.23
C TYR A 17 4.77 -18.20 -2.95
N GLU A 18 4.87 -17.43 -1.86
CA GLU A 18 5.56 -17.87 -0.62
C GLU A 18 5.02 -19.20 -0.10
N ASN A 19 3.70 -19.29 0.09
CA ASN A 19 3.02 -20.49 0.56
C ASN A 19 3.10 -21.64 -0.45
N ASN A 20 3.37 -21.33 -1.72
CA ASN A 20 3.45 -22.32 -2.81
C ASN A 20 4.87 -22.89 -2.97
N ILE A 21 5.86 -22.37 -2.22
CA ILE A 21 7.21 -22.93 -2.18
C ILE A 21 7.15 -24.26 -1.42
N ASN A 22 7.60 -25.31 -2.10
CA ASN A 22 7.57 -26.72 -1.70
C ASN A 22 6.17 -27.34 -1.55
N ASP A 23 5.11 -26.61 -1.92
CA ASP A 23 3.71 -27.09 -1.85
C ASP A 23 3.18 -27.55 -3.22
N CYS A 24 3.88 -27.21 -4.30
CA CYS A 24 3.59 -27.69 -5.65
C CYS A 24 4.75 -28.53 -6.21
N ALA A 25 4.43 -29.48 -7.11
CA ALA A 25 5.42 -30.30 -7.80
C ALA A 25 6.52 -29.41 -8.42
N PHE A 26 7.78 -29.69 -8.05
CA PHE A 26 8.98 -28.98 -8.52
C PHE A 26 8.92 -27.45 -8.35
N ASN A 27 8.21 -26.93 -7.34
CA ASN A 27 7.99 -25.49 -7.12
C ASN A 27 7.37 -24.75 -8.33
N PHE A 28 6.66 -25.47 -9.19
CA PHE A 28 6.16 -24.93 -10.45
C PHE A 28 5.16 -23.78 -10.24
N CYS A 29 4.34 -23.82 -9.19
CA CYS A 29 3.41 -22.74 -8.87
C CYS A 29 4.13 -21.43 -8.54
N ALA A 30 5.09 -21.46 -7.60
CA ALA A 30 5.89 -20.29 -7.24
C ALA A 30 6.70 -19.76 -8.43
N HIS A 31 7.31 -20.66 -9.22
CA HIS A 31 8.04 -20.29 -10.44
C HIS A 31 7.14 -19.62 -11.48
N THR A 32 5.95 -20.18 -11.74
CA THR A 32 5.01 -19.64 -12.72
C THR A 32 4.54 -18.24 -12.31
N MET A 33 4.28 -18.03 -11.02
CA MET A 33 3.85 -16.73 -10.53
C MET A 33 4.94 -15.66 -10.62
N LEU A 34 6.18 -15.96 -10.23
CA LEU A 34 7.29 -15.00 -10.38
C LEU A 34 7.65 -14.76 -11.86
N THR A 35 7.52 -15.77 -12.72
CA THR A 35 7.69 -15.60 -14.17
C THR A 35 6.60 -14.70 -14.74
N TRP A 36 5.34 -14.89 -14.33
CA TRP A 36 4.26 -13.99 -14.69
C TRP A 36 4.53 -12.57 -14.22
N PHE A 37 4.93 -12.39 -12.96
CA PHE A 37 5.15 -11.06 -12.37
C PHE A 37 6.30 -10.31 -13.04
N THR A 38 7.41 -10.98 -13.35
CA THR A 38 8.53 -10.36 -14.10
C THR A 38 8.14 -10.00 -15.54
N ASN A 39 7.28 -10.79 -16.19
CA ASN A 39 6.75 -10.45 -17.52
C ASN A 39 5.71 -9.33 -17.47
N TYR A 40 4.87 -9.31 -16.45
CA TYR A 40 3.91 -8.24 -16.18
C TYR A 40 4.63 -6.91 -15.92
N GLY A 41 5.70 -6.93 -15.15
CA GLY A 41 6.56 -5.77 -14.95
C GLY A 41 7.05 -5.18 -16.26
N LYS A 42 7.61 -6.02 -17.14
CA LYS A 42 8.05 -5.61 -18.48
C LYS A 42 6.91 -5.05 -19.34
N SER A 43 5.74 -5.70 -19.35
CA SER A 43 4.60 -5.24 -20.16
C SER A 43 4.03 -3.90 -19.68
N MET A 44 4.13 -3.64 -18.38
CA MET A 44 3.73 -2.39 -17.75
C MET A 44 4.83 -1.31 -17.75
N SER A 45 6.00 -1.60 -18.34
CA SER A 45 7.19 -0.72 -18.31
C SER A 45 7.63 -0.35 -16.88
N LEU A 46 7.52 -1.31 -15.96
CA LEU A 46 8.00 -1.21 -14.59
C LEU A 46 9.43 -1.76 -14.51
N ASP A 47 10.30 -1.04 -13.83
CA ASP A 47 11.66 -1.48 -13.53
C ASP A 47 11.66 -2.24 -12.21
N LEU A 48 11.63 -3.57 -12.28
CA LEU A 48 11.67 -4.42 -11.10
C LEU A 48 13.12 -4.64 -10.68
N ASP A 49 13.38 -4.54 -9.38
CA ASP A 49 14.67 -4.78 -8.75
C ASP A 49 15.02 -6.27 -8.77
N TYR A 50 15.56 -6.73 -9.90
CA TYR A 50 16.19 -8.04 -10.01
C TYR A 50 17.23 -8.08 -11.13
N GLN A 51 18.17 -9.00 -11.00
CA GLN A 51 19.10 -9.37 -12.05
C GLN A 51 18.77 -10.76 -12.56
N ARG A 52 18.75 -10.91 -13.89
CA ARG A 52 18.67 -12.21 -14.55
C ARG A 52 20.06 -12.63 -15.02
N GLN A 53 20.57 -13.73 -14.50
CA GLN A 53 21.89 -14.26 -14.81
C GLN A 53 21.75 -15.61 -15.51
N ALA A 54 22.43 -15.81 -16.63
CA ALA A 54 22.56 -17.14 -17.24
C ALA A 54 23.72 -17.88 -16.56
N LYS A 55 23.42 -19.00 -15.89
CA LYS A 55 24.44 -19.86 -15.25
C LYS A 55 25.03 -20.85 -16.27
N SER A 56 24.21 -21.31 -17.21
CA SER A 56 24.60 -22.17 -18.33
C SER A 56 23.73 -21.85 -19.55
N ALA A 57 23.81 -22.66 -20.62
CA ALA A 57 22.95 -22.50 -21.79
C ALA A 57 21.45 -22.65 -21.47
N PHE A 58 21.12 -23.36 -20.38
CA PHE A 58 19.74 -23.65 -19.99
C PHE A 58 19.41 -23.23 -18.55
N ASP A 59 20.42 -22.99 -17.71
CA ASP A 59 20.22 -22.57 -16.33
C ASP A 59 20.16 -21.05 -16.18
N ILE A 60 19.13 -20.57 -15.51
CA ILE A 60 18.88 -19.14 -15.27
C ILE A 60 18.74 -18.91 -13.77
N ALA A 61 19.31 -17.82 -13.26
CA ALA A 61 19.07 -17.34 -11.92
C ALA A 61 18.47 -15.95 -11.93
N TYR A 62 17.51 -15.72 -11.05
CA TYR A 62 16.94 -14.42 -10.75
C TYR A 62 17.32 -14.03 -9.31
N ASP A 63 17.91 -12.85 -9.13
CA ASP A 63 18.41 -12.37 -7.84
C ASP A 63 17.99 -10.90 -7.63
N GLY A 64 17.20 -10.62 -6.59
CA GLY A 64 16.73 -9.26 -6.29
C GLY A 64 15.55 -9.22 -5.32
N SER A 65 15.06 -8.03 -4.97
CA SER A 65 13.86 -7.91 -4.12
C SER A 65 12.56 -8.06 -4.91
N PHE A 66 12.61 -7.88 -6.24
CA PHE A 66 11.46 -7.80 -7.16
C PHE A 66 10.49 -6.66 -6.84
N ALA A 67 10.90 -5.73 -5.98
CA ALA A 67 10.18 -4.48 -5.77
C ALA A 67 10.29 -3.58 -7.02
N TYR A 68 9.39 -2.62 -7.16
CA TYR A 68 9.50 -1.58 -8.19
C TYR A 68 9.00 -0.24 -7.67
N SER A 69 9.33 0.82 -8.41
CA SER A 69 8.96 2.19 -8.09
C SER A 69 8.44 2.86 -9.36
N THR A 70 7.33 3.58 -9.25
CA THR A 70 6.73 4.28 -10.40
C THR A 70 6.02 5.55 -9.98
N ARG A 71 6.01 6.54 -10.86
CA ARG A 71 5.29 7.80 -10.65
C ARG A 71 3.95 7.75 -11.34
N ILE A 72 2.88 7.86 -10.55
CA ILE A 72 1.52 8.00 -11.06
C ILE A 72 1.12 9.46 -11.04
N CYS A 73 0.41 9.91 -12.08
CA CYS A 73 -0.06 11.29 -12.18
C CYS A 73 -1.50 11.34 -12.68
N SER A 74 -2.23 12.38 -12.28
CA SER A 74 -3.53 12.72 -12.87
C SER A 74 -3.39 12.94 -14.38
N VAL A 75 -4.51 12.88 -15.11
CA VAL A 75 -4.55 13.17 -16.55
C VAL A 75 -3.96 14.55 -16.86
N THR A 76 -4.18 15.52 -15.98
CA THR A 76 -3.62 16.88 -16.07
C THR A 76 -2.14 16.99 -15.70
N ARG A 77 -1.54 15.93 -15.16
CA ARG A 77 -0.18 15.88 -14.57
C ARG A 77 0.09 16.89 -13.45
N GLN A 78 -0.97 17.43 -12.86
CA GLN A 78 -0.85 18.42 -11.77
C GLN A 78 -0.78 17.77 -10.39
N ASN A 79 -1.29 16.55 -10.23
CA ASN A 79 -1.21 15.79 -9.00
C ASN A 79 -0.48 14.49 -9.34
N CYS A 80 0.67 14.28 -8.71
CA CYS A 80 1.43 13.05 -8.87
C CYS A 80 1.72 12.44 -7.49
N ALA A 81 1.96 11.14 -7.47
CA ALA A 81 2.47 10.42 -6.31
C ALA A 81 3.56 9.46 -6.77
N GLN A 82 4.57 9.27 -5.94
CA GLN A 82 5.52 8.17 -6.09
C GLN A 82 4.91 6.93 -5.43
N VAL A 83 4.79 5.84 -6.18
CA VAL A 83 4.37 4.54 -5.66
C VAL A 83 5.59 3.64 -5.60
N ILE A 84 5.88 3.09 -4.43
CA ILE A 84 6.94 2.11 -4.20
C ILE A 84 6.24 0.81 -3.81
N GLN A 85 6.21 -0.14 -4.74
CA GLN A 85 5.65 -1.46 -4.51
C GLN A 85 6.79 -2.39 -4.06
N LEU A 86 6.78 -2.78 -2.79
CA LEU A 86 7.63 -3.86 -2.31
C LEU A 86 6.99 -5.20 -2.66
N ASN A 87 7.78 -6.27 -2.56
CA ASN A 87 7.28 -7.63 -2.64
C ASN A 87 6.45 -7.97 -1.37
N ASN A 88 6.27 -9.26 -1.07
CA ASN A 88 5.42 -9.75 0.00
C ASN A 88 5.60 -9.01 1.35
N ALA A 89 6.84 -8.79 1.81
CA ALA A 89 7.10 -7.97 2.99
C ALA A 89 8.40 -7.18 2.84
N ILE A 90 8.60 -6.17 3.69
CA ILE A 90 9.80 -5.32 3.68
C ILE A 90 11.10 -6.10 3.85
N ASP A 91 11.07 -7.16 4.65
CA ASP A 91 12.22 -7.99 5.03
C ASP A 91 12.12 -9.43 4.52
N TYR A 92 11.22 -9.68 3.57
CA TYR A 92 11.00 -11.02 3.04
C TYR A 92 12.21 -11.49 2.22
N GLU A 93 12.71 -12.68 2.55
CA GLU A 93 13.81 -13.33 1.88
C GLU A 93 13.49 -14.80 1.69
N THR A 94 13.79 -15.32 0.49
CA THR A 94 13.68 -16.75 0.24
C THR A 94 14.54 -17.16 -0.94
N THR A 95 14.87 -18.44 -1.00
CA THR A 95 15.54 -19.05 -2.14
C THR A 95 14.84 -20.34 -2.50
N PHE A 96 14.56 -20.55 -3.78
CA PHE A 96 14.04 -21.82 -4.26
C PHE A 96 14.44 -22.06 -5.71
N SER A 97 14.39 -23.32 -6.12
CA SER A 97 14.66 -23.73 -7.49
C SER A 97 13.43 -24.41 -8.08
N SER A 98 13.22 -24.23 -9.38
CA SER A 98 12.24 -24.96 -10.18
C SER A 98 12.89 -25.32 -11.51
N PHE A 99 13.03 -26.62 -11.78
CA PHE A 99 13.76 -27.12 -12.94
C PHE A 99 15.16 -26.49 -13.08
N LEU A 100 15.41 -25.75 -14.16
CA LEU A 100 16.68 -25.08 -14.48
C LEU A 100 16.65 -23.58 -14.10
N VAL A 101 15.75 -23.19 -13.20
CA VAL A 101 15.57 -21.80 -12.79
C VAL A 101 15.71 -21.67 -11.28
N ASP A 102 16.68 -20.86 -10.87
CA ASP A 102 16.89 -20.48 -9.48
C ASP A 102 16.30 -19.10 -9.19
N TRP A 103 15.62 -18.99 -8.07
CA TRP A 103 15.08 -17.75 -7.55
C TRP A 103 15.73 -17.43 -6.21
N LYS A 104 16.27 -16.23 -6.10
CA LYS A 104 16.76 -15.64 -4.87
C LYS A 104 16.07 -14.29 -4.66
N ILE A 105 15.14 -14.29 -3.72
CA ILE A 105 14.38 -13.12 -3.32
C ILE A 105 15.08 -12.54 -2.10
N ASN A 106 15.52 -11.29 -2.22
CA ASN A 106 16.18 -10.55 -1.15
C ASN A 106 15.22 -9.58 -0.47
N SER A 107 15.60 -9.14 0.73
CA SER A 107 14.89 -8.08 1.45
C SER A 107 14.81 -6.81 0.61
N ALA A 108 13.63 -6.18 0.59
CA ALA A 108 13.38 -4.93 -0.12
C ALA A 108 13.87 -3.70 0.66
N MET A 109 14.47 -3.86 1.85
CA MET A 109 14.94 -2.75 2.68
C MET A 109 15.98 -1.87 1.97
N ASN A 110 16.96 -2.47 1.28
CA ASN A 110 18.00 -1.71 0.57
C ASN A 110 17.43 -0.98 -0.65
N PHE A 111 16.51 -1.63 -1.37
CA PHE A 111 15.77 -1.01 -2.47
C PHE A 111 14.98 0.20 -1.96
N LEU A 112 14.15 0.03 -0.93
CA LEU A 112 13.34 1.11 -0.36
C LEU A 112 14.21 2.28 0.13
N ARG A 113 15.32 2.00 0.83
CA ARG A 113 16.26 3.05 1.27
C ARG A 113 16.82 3.83 0.08
N SER A 114 17.19 3.14 -1.00
CA SER A 114 17.75 3.77 -2.20
C SER A 114 16.71 4.63 -2.93
N GLU A 115 15.46 4.17 -3.02
CA GLU A 115 14.35 4.93 -3.59
C GLU A 115 14.03 6.18 -2.77
N LEU A 116 13.90 6.05 -1.45
CA LEU A 116 13.62 7.19 -0.57
C LEU A 116 14.73 8.25 -0.63
N LYS A 117 16.00 7.83 -0.72
CA LYS A 117 17.12 8.75 -0.89
C LYS A 117 17.01 9.59 -2.18
N GLN A 118 16.53 8.99 -3.27
CA GLN A 118 16.28 9.71 -4.53
C GLN A 118 15.10 10.69 -4.44
N LEU A 119 14.23 10.54 -3.44
CA LEU A 119 13.05 11.37 -3.22
C LEU A 119 13.26 12.47 -2.16
N ALA A 120 14.51 12.70 -1.74
CA ALA A 120 14.84 13.61 -0.64
C ALA A 120 14.34 15.05 -0.85
N ASP A 121 14.33 15.55 -2.07
CA ASP A 121 13.94 16.93 -2.43
C ASP A 121 12.61 17.01 -3.20
N VAL A 122 11.91 15.89 -3.38
CA VAL A 122 10.70 15.81 -4.19
C VAL A 122 9.45 16.16 -3.37
N ASP A 123 8.64 17.12 -3.86
CA ASP A 123 7.36 17.52 -3.24
C ASP A 123 6.14 16.78 -3.80
N ILE A 124 6.19 15.45 -3.78
CA ILE A 124 5.01 14.63 -4.07
C ILE A 124 4.82 13.60 -2.97
N PRO A 125 3.58 13.14 -2.71
CA PRO A 125 3.35 12.04 -1.79
C PRO A 125 4.08 10.76 -2.22
N VAL A 126 4.63 10.06 -1.24
CA VAL A 126 5.24 8.73 -1.38
C VAL A 126 4.30 7.69 -0.79
N LEU A 127 3.90 6.71 -1.59
CA LEU A 127 3.00 5.63 -1.21
C LEU A 127 3.81 4.33 -1.26
N VAL A 128 4.17 3.80 -0.09
CA VAL A 128 4.85 2.51 0.02
C VAL A 128 3.78 1.44 0.17
N ASN A 129 3.79 0.41 -0.68
CA ASN A 129 2.84 -0.70 -0.62
C ASN A 129 3.57 -2.03 -0.47
N MET A 130 3.05 -2.93 0.36
CA MET A 130 3.53 -4.31 0.53
C MET A 130 2.38 -5.22 0.95
N HIS A 131 2.54 -6.55 0.89
CA HIS A 131 1.46 -7.43 1.33
C HIS A 131 1.38 -7.53 2.85
N GLN A 132 2.49 -7.82 3.52
CA GLN A 132 2.60 -8.01 4.97
C GLN A 132 3.48 -6.93 5.61
N CYS A 133 2.97 -6.31 6.67
CA CYS A 133 3.71 -5.28 7.42
C CYS A 133 3.47 -5.38 8.94
N GLU A 134 2.93 -6.49 9.44
CA GLU A 134 2.54 -6.66 10.84
C GLU A 134 3.73 -6.95 11.76
N GLY A 135 3.53 -6.70 13.05
CA GLY A 135 4.49 -7.04 14.10
C GLY A 135 5.84 -6.34 13.91
N THR A 136 6.91 -7.12 13.89
CA THR A 136 8.29 -6.61 13.76
C THR A 136 8.56 -5.91 12.43
N ARG A 137 7.79 -6.22 11.38
CA ARG A 137 7.93 -5.59 10.05
C ARG A 137 7.49 -4.13 10.06
N MET A 138 6.43 -3.81 10.81
CA MET A 138 5.97 -2.44 11.00
C MET A 138 7.06 -1.61 11.68
N GLU A 139 7.72 -2.16 12.71
CA GLU A 139 8.79 -1.45 13.42
C GLU A 139 10.02 -1.24 12.52
N LYS A 140 10.40 -2.24 11.71
CA LYS A 140 11.47 -2.08 10.70
C LYS A 140 11.14 -1.00 9.66
N ALA A 141 9.91 -0.99 9.15
CA ALA A 141 9.45 0.04 8.22
C ALA A 141 9.50 1.42 8.88
N LYS A 142 8.96 1.55 10.10
CA LYS A 142 8.97 2.79 10.87
C LYS A 142 10.39 3.30 11.14
N GLU A 143 11.32 2.44 11.51
CA GLU A 143 12.73 2.80 11.71
C GLU A 143 13.36 3.35 10.43
N LEU A 144 13.22 2.61 9.31
CA LEU A 144 13.75 3.04 8.01
C LEU A 144 13.16 4.39 7.56
N LEU A 145 11.85 4.57 7.73
CA LEU A 145 11.20 5.85 7.40
C LEU A 145 11.62 6.97 8.35
N ALA A 146 11.85 6.69 9.63
CA ALA A 146 12.34 7.66 10.60
C ALA A 146 13.74 8.15 10.24
N ASP A 147 14.65 7.25 9.89
CA ASP A 147 15.99 7.59 9.43
C ASP A 147 15.92 8.52 8.21
N TRP A 148 15.14 8.15 7.20
CA TRP A 148 14.98 8.97 5.99
C TRP A 148 14.40 10.37 6.30
N ILE A 149 13.34 10.45 7.11
CA ILE A 149 12.74 11.73 7.51
C ILE A 149 13.75 12.59 8.28
N TYR A 150 14.51 11.98 9.19
CA TYR A 150 15.52 12.67 9.96
C TYR A 150 16.65 13.19 9.05
N GLU A 151 17.22 12.35 8.20
CA GLU A 151 18.31 12.70 7.28
C GLU A 151 17.91 13.82 6.30
N THR A 152 16.65 13.84 5.88
CA THR A 152 16.14 14.81 4.89
C THR A 152 15.41 16.00 5.52
N ARG A 153 15.41 16.14 6.85
CA ARG A 153 14.65 17.20 7.57
C ARG A 153 15.02 18.63 7.18
N ASN A 154 16.24 18.85 6.72
CA ASN A 154 16.75 20.16 6.31
C ASN A 154 16.66 20.38 4.78
N VAL A 155 16.05 19.45 4.05
CA VAL A 155 16.01 19.45 2.59
C VAL A 155 14.58 19.39 2.08
N GLY A 156 14.23 20.38 1.25
CA GLY A 156 12.99 20.40 0.50
C GLY A 156 11.76 20.59 1.38
N HIS A 157 10.72 19.82 1.05
CA HIS A 157 9.37 20.00 1.55
C HIS A 157 9.06 19.03 2.70
N LYS A 158 8.02 19.34 3.47
CA LYS A 158 7.49 18.44 4.50
C LYS A 158 7.13 17.10 3.85
N LYS A 159 7.68 16.02 4.37
CA LYS A 159 7.49 14.69 3.79
C LYS A 159 6.04 14.25 3.94
N ARG A 160 5.47 13.76 2.84
CA ARG A 160 4.16 13.12 2.79
C ARG A 160 4.39 11.67 2.39
N ILE A 161 4.35 10.77 3.35
CA ILE A 161 4.59 9.35 3.13
C ILE A 161 3.50 8.52 3.80
N ALA A 162 3.02 7.48 3.15
CA ALA A 162 2.02 6.55 3.67
C ALA A 162 2.44 5.12 3.34
N VAL A 163 2.17 4.19 4.26
CA VAL A 163 2.44 2.75 4.10
C VAL A 163 1.12 2.02 3.98
N PHE A 164 0.95 1.23 2.93
CA PHE A 164 -0.23 0.41 2.66
C PHE A 164 0.14 -1.07 2.72
N PHE A 165 -0.71 -1.85 3.37
CA PHE A 165 -0.55 -3.30 3.48
C PHE A 165 -1.88 -4.01 3.71
N ALA A 166 -1.88 -5.33 3.56
CA ALA A 166 -3.03 -6.20 3.77
C ALA A 166 -2.57 -7.46 4.52
N HIS A 167 -3.09 -8.66 4.18
CA HIS A 167 -2.76 -10.02 4.67
C HIS A 167 -3.84 -10.66 5.57
N LEU A 168 -4.08 -10.11 6.75
CA LEU A 168 -5.14 -10.46 7.68
C LEU A 168 -6.48 -9.96 7.17
N HIS A 169 -7.27 -10.88 6.63
CA HIS A 169 -8.50 -10.55 5.93
C HIS A 169 -9.53 -9.75 6.77
N GLY A 170 -9.52 -9.92 8.10
CA GLY A 170 -10.43 -9.24 9.02
C GLY A 170 -10.10 -7.78 9.36
N MET A 171 -8.92 -7.29 8.99
CA MET A 171 -8.44 -5.96 9.37
C MET A 171 -8.71 -4.93 8.28
N HIS A 172 -9.17 -3.75 8.67
CA HIS A 172 -9.31 -2.58 7.81
C HIS A 172 -9.23 -1.33 8.68
N GLU A 173 -8.07 -0.70 8.71
CA GLU A 173 -7.79 0.39 9.65
C GLU A 173 -6.67 1.30 9.19
N VAL A 174 -6.55 2.45 9.85
CA VAL A 174 -5.44 3.39 9.70
C VAL A 174 -4.81 3.59 11.07
N LYS A 175 -3.53 3.25 11.20
CA LYS A 175 -2.73 3.58 12.36
C LYS A 175 -1.75 4.68 11.99
N THR A 176 -1.84 5.84 12.63
CA THR A 176 -0.90 6.93 12.39
C THR A 176 0.20 6.94 13.44
N VAL A 177 1.46 7.12 13.00
CA VAL A 177 2.59 7.37 13.88
C VAL A 177 3.18 8.74 13.59
N CYS A 178 3.61 9.46 14.63
CA CYS A 178 4.31 10.73 14.48
C CYS A 178 5.82 10.50 14.59
N VAL A 179 6.55 10.88 13.56
CA VAL A 179 8.00 10.68 13.44
C VAL A 179 8.63 12.00 13.06
N HIS A 180 9.42 12.58 13.97
CA HIS A 180 10.07 13.89 13.75
C HIS A 180 9.12 15.00 13.25
N GLY A 181 7.88 15.03 13.74
CA GLY A 181 6.87 16.02 13.33
C GLY A 181 6.17 15.70 11.99
N VAL A 182 6.44 14.53 11.41
CA VAL A 182 5.77 14.00 10.21
C VAL A 182 4.83 12.87 10.62
N THR A 183 3.57 12.97 10.19
CA THR A 183 2.58 11.90 10.37
C THR A 183 2.77 10.85 9.28
N ILE A 184 2.96 9.60 9.68
CA ILE A 184 3.03 8.44 8.79
C ILE A 184 1.82 7.54 9.06
N PRO A 185 0.82 7.51 8.16
CA PRO A 185 -0.26 6.54 8.19
C PRO A 185 0.24 5.16 7.73
N PHE A 186 0.02 4.16 8.57
CA PHE A 186 0.09 2.74 8.27
C PHE A 186 -1.34 2.28 8.03
N VAL A 187 -1.68 2.04 6.77
CA VAL A 187 -3.02 1.75 6.28
C VAL A 187 -3.12 0.25 6.03
N TYR A 188 -3.91 -0.40 6.88
CA TYR A 188 -4.34 -1.76 6.67
C TYR A 188 -5.54 -1.77 5.73
N VAL A 189 -5.33 -2.13 4.47
CA VAL A 189 -6.39 -2.19 3.47
C VAL A 189 -7.17 -3.50 3.67
N GLY A 190 -8.49 -3.37 3.76
CA GLY A 190 -9.38 -4.53 3.86
C GLY A 190 -9.21 -5.52 2.71
N SER A 191 -9.83 -6.68 2.87
CA SER A 191 -9.66 -7.79 1.93
C SER A 191 -10.85 -7.95 1.00
N VAL A 192 -10.57 -8.42 -0.22
CA VAL A 192 -11.60 -8.78 -1.21
C VAL A 192 -12.59 -9.83 -0.66
N PRO A 193 -12.17 -10.88 0.08
CA PRO A 193 -13.11 -11.83 0.70
C PRO A 193 -14.11 -11.20 1.67
N ASN A 194 -13.77 -10.06 2.28
CA ASN A 194 -14.67 -9.30 3.15
C ASN A 194 -15.30 -8.10 2.43
N ASN A 195 -15.21 -8.05 1.10
CA ASN A 195 -15.73 -6.98 0.25
C ASN A 195 -15.26 -5.58 0.68
N ARG A 196 -14.04 -5.45 1.20
CA ARG A 196 -13.52 -4.17 1.70
C ARG A 196 -12.41 -3.63 0.81
N PHE A 197 -12.39 -2.31 0.63
CA PHE A 197 -11.34 -1.61 -0.10
C PHE A 197 -11.19 -0.16 0.40
N SER A 198 -10.09 0.49 0.05
CA SER A 198 -9.84 1.89 0.39
C SER A 198 -9.64 2.73 -0.87
N MET A 199 -10.09 3.98 -0.85
CA MET A 199 -9.80 4.98 -1.88
C MET A 199 -9.02 6.13 -1.26
N LEU A 200 -7.83 6.38 -1.78
CA LEU A 200 -7.06 7.58 -1.48
C LEU A 200 -7.37 8.66 -2.51
N ARG A 201 -7.84 9.81 -2.05
CA ARG A 201 -8.03 11.01 -2.87
C ARG A 201 -6.94 12.02 -2.53
N ILE A 202 -6.17 12.43 -3.52
CA ILE A 202 -5.11 13.43 -3.39
C ILE A 202 -5.47 14.64 -4.24
N SER A 203 -5.46 15.81 -3.60
CA SER A 203 -5.59 17.12 -4.22
C SER A 203 -4.38 17.98 -3.83
N ARG A 204 -4.31 19.22 -4.33
CA ARG A 204 -3.21 20.13 -4.01
C ARG A 204 -3.10 20.43 -2.52
N ASP A 205 -4.24 20.59 -1.86
CA ASP A 205 -4.36 21.06 -0.48
C ASP A 205 -4.71 19.95 0.51
N ARG A 206 -5.30 18.84 0.04
CA ARG A 206 -5.85 17.80 0.91
C ARG A 206 -5.59 16.39 0.39
N ALA A 207 -5.41 15.47 1.32
CA ALA A 207 -5.46 14.04 1.05
C ALA A 207 -6.45 13.38 2.01
N SER A 208 -7.40 12.61 1.48
CA SER A 208 -8.33 11.85 2.29
C SER A 208 -8.36 10.40 1.89
N LEU A 209 -8.41 9.52 2.89
CA LEU A 209 -8.53 8.09 2.72
C LEU A 209 -9.91 7.66 3.19
N THR A 210 -10.69 7.08 2.29
CA THR A 210 -12.02 6.56 2.61
C THR A 210 -11.99 5.03 2.55
N GLY A 211 -12.46 4.38 3.61
CA GLY A 211 -12.70 2.95 3.64
C GLY A 211 -14.12 2.62 3.17
N PHE A 212 -14.25 1.57 2.37
CA PHE A 212 -15.52 1.10 1.82
C PHE A 212 -15.77 -0.37 2.13
N ALA A 213 -17.05 -0.71 2.23
CA ALA A 213 -17.56 -2.08 2.14
C ALA A 213 -18.51 -2.17 0.95
N ALA A 214 -18.19 -3.06 0.00
CA ALA A 214 -19.10 -3.45 -1.06
C ALA A 214 -20.13 -4.45 -0.51
N ARG A 215 -21.37 -4.33 -0.98
CA ARG A 215 -22.44 -5.28 -0.70
C ARG A 215 -22.66 -6.15 -1.93
N ASP A 216 -23.07 -7.38 -1.69
CA ASP A 216 -23.50 -8.21 -2.81
C ASP A 216 -24.73 -7.57 -3.48
N VAL A 217 -24.72 -7.55 -4.81
CA VAL A 217 -25.78 -6.96 -5.63
C VAL A 217 -27.11 -7.68 -5.37
N PHE A 218 -27.05 -8.96 -5.01
CA PHE A 218 -28.21 -9.76 -4.64
C PHE A 218 -28.85 -9.35 -3.29
N ASP A 219 -28.07 -8.73 -2.39
CA ASP A 219 -28.53 -8.33 -1.06
C ASP A 219 -28.93 -6.84 -0.98
N ALA A 220 -28.33 -5.98 -1.80
CA ALA A 220 -28.49 -4.52 -1.70
C ALA A 220 -29.58 -3.92 -2.63
N GLY A 221 -30.00 -4.64 -3.66
CA GLY A 221 -30.76 -4.06 -4.78
C GLY A 221 -29.95 -3.00 -5.55
N ASP A 222 -30.55 -2.39 -6.58
CA ASP A 222 -29.83 -1.52 -7.54
C ASP A 222 -29.22 -0.22 -6.95
N ASN A 223 -29.52 0.14 -5.70
CA ASN A 223 -29.28 1.50 -5.20
C ASN A 223 -28.22 1.66 -4.10
N ASP A 224 -27.49 0.61 -3.67
CA ASP A 224 -26.50 0.78 -2.59
C ASP A 224 -25.39 -0.29 -2.55
N VAL A 225 -24.72 -0.51 -3.67
CA VAL A 225 -23.69 -1.56 -3.85
C VAL A 225 -22.38 -1.25 -3.10
N VAL A 226 -22.12 0.02 -2.74
CA VAL A 226 -20.89 0.46 -2.06
C VAL A 226 -21.21 1.39 -0.89
N ARG A 227 -20.85 0.99 0.33
CA ARG A 227 -21.05 1.76 1.56
C ARG A 227 -19.76 2.41 2.03
N ASN A 228 -19.80 3.70 2.32
CA ASN A 228 -18.72 4.42 3.01
C ASN A 228 -18.70 4.04 4.49
N MET A 229 -17.54 3.62 5.00
CA MET A 229 -17.34 3.24 6.40
C MET A 229 -16.82 4.43 7.23
N ALA A 230 -15.73 5.05 6.79
CA ALA A 230 -15.20 6.28 7.37
C ALA A 230 -14.25 6.98 6.38
N GLU A 231 -14.00 8.27 6.61
CA GLU A 231 -13.02 9.09 5.89
C GLU A 231 -12.02 9.69 6.89
N VAL A 232 -10.73 9.59 6.57
CA VAL A 232 -9.63 10.04 7.44
C VAL A 232 -8.69 10.95 6.65
N ASP A 233 -8.29 12.06 7.25
CA ASP A 233 -7.16 12.88 6.77
C ASP A 233 -5.85 12.26 7.25
N ILE A 234 -5.10 11.68 6.31
CA ILE A 234 -3.98 10.78 6.62
C ILE A 234 -2.64 11.47 6.85
N TRP A 235 -2.53 12.78 6.55
CA TRP A 235 -1.31 13.57 6.76
C TRP A 235 -1.55 14.81 7.63
N LYS A 236 -2.58 14.75 8.49
CA LYS A 236 -2.82 15.77 9.51
C LYS A 236 -1.57 15.99 10.36
N GLU A 237 -1.30 17.24 10.70
CA GLU A 237 -0.10 17.60 11.47
C GLU A 237 -0.08 16.92 12.85
N CYS A 238 1.12 16.49 13.26
CA CYS A 238 1.37 15.94 14.59
C CYS A 238 2.45 16.77 15.31
N SER A 239 2.31 16.93 16.62
CA SER A 239 3.33 17.59 17.46
C SER A 239 4.15 16.54 18.22
N PRO A 240 5.48 16.61 18.22
CA PRO A 240 6.33 15.73 19.03
C PRO A 240 6.16 15.94 20.55
N SER A 241 5.58 17.09 20.95
CA SER A 241 5.43 17.48 22.36
C SER A 241 4.35 16.70 23.13
N ASN A 242 3.52 15.97 22.41
CA ASN A 242 2.51 15.14 23.03
C ASN A 242 2.99 13.69 22.89
N ASN A 243 3.18 13.01 24.02
CA ASN A 243 3.11 11.54 24.10
C ASN A 243 1.69 11.05 23.71
N ALA A 244 1.11 11.61 22.65
CA ALA A 244 -0.17 11.23 22.14
C ALA A 244 0.01 9.81 21.57
N PRO A 245 -0.76 8.83 22.06
CA PRO A 245 -0.70 7.49 21.51
C PRO A 245 -1.00 7.55 20.01
N ALA A 246 -0.42 6.62 19.25
CA ALA A 246 -0.74 6.44 17.84
C ALA A 246 -2.26 6.46 17.64
N ALA A 247 -2.78 7.38 16.84
CA ALA A 247 -4.21 7.39 16.55
C ALA A 247 -4.52 6.17 15.67
N VAL A 248 -5.50 5.38 16.10
CA VAL A 248 -6.01 4.23 15.37
C VAL A 248 -7.44 4.53 14.95
N TYR A 249 -7.68 4.45 13.65
CA TYR A 249 -8.99 4.63 13.03
C TYR A 249 -9.40 3.30 12.43
N THR A 250 -10.40 2.64 13.02
CA THR A 250 -10.93 1.40 12.48
C THR A 250 -12.05 1.71 11.48
N PHE A 251 -11.99 1.08 10.31
CA PHE A 251 -13.14 1.03 9.42
C PHE A 251 -14.05 -0.09 9.91
N SER A 252 -14.90 0.21 10.90
CA SER A 252 -15.88 -0.75 11.44
C SER A 252 -17.30 -0.43 10.94
N GLU A 253 -18.16 -1.45 10.93
CA GLU A 253 -19.56 -1.30 10.50
C GLU A 253 -20.44 -0.56 11.54
N GLU A 254 -19.96 -0.41 12.78
CA GLU A 254 -20.74 0.05 13.93
C GLU A 254 -20.85 1.58 14.06
N LEU A 255 -20.07 2.37 13.32
CA LEU A 255 -20.07 3.84 13.49
C LEU A 255 -21.21 4.58 12.76
N SER A 256 -22.03 3.91 11.94
CA SER A 256 -23.07 4.62 11.16
C SER A 256 -24.39 4.91 11.90
N GLN A 257 -24.62 4.35 13.09
CA GLN A 257 -25.91 4.55 13.79
C GLN A 257 -25.93 5.74 14.76
N TYR A 258 -24.78 6.23 15.23
CA TYR A 258 -24.74 7.32 16.21
C TYR A 258 -24.58 8.72 15.61
N ASP A 259 -23.93 8.88 14.45
CA ASP A 259 -23.70 10.22 13.87
C ASP A 259 -24.81 10.71 12.93
N ILE A 260 -25.69 9.83 12.43
CA ILE A 260 -26.83 10.27 11.58
C ILE A 260 -27.94 10.95 12.42
N LYS A 261 -28.04 10.68 13.73
CA LYS A 261 -29.01 11.38 14.60
C LYS A 261 -28.54 12.79 15.00
N ALA A 262 -27.24 13.04 15.07
CA ALA A 262 -26.71 14.37 15.41
C ALA A 262 -26.86 15.37 14.24
N TYR A 263 -26.73 14.90 13.00
CA TYR A 263 -26.90 15.77 11.83
C TYR A 263 -28.38 16.04 11.45
N ARG A 264 -29.30 15.16 11.81
CA ARG A 264 -30.74 15.37 11.57
C ARG A 264 -31.43 16.26 12.61
N SER A 265 -30.88 16.44 13.82
CA SER A 265 -31.47 17.32 14.83
C SER A 265 -31.12 18.80 14.62
N LEU A 266 -29.98 19.11 13.98
CA LEU A 266 -29.54 20.50 13.74
C LEU A 266 -30.18 21.16 12.51
N ASN A 267 -30.72 20.40 11.57
CA ASN A 267 -31.35 20.93 10.34
C ASN A 267 -32.88 21.07 10.40
N ASN A 268 -33.52 20.75 11.53
CA ASN A 268 -34.98 20.86 11.71
C ASN A 268 -35.44 22.04 12.59
N GLN A 269 -34.54 22.97 12.96
CA GLN A 269 -34.89 24.16 13.76
C GLN A 269 -34.87 25.51 13.00
N SER A 270 -34.72 25.53 11.67
CA SER A 270 -34.64 26.79 10.90
C SER A 270 -35.72 27.00 9.83
N ARG A 271 -36.90 26.39 9.97
CA ARG A 271 -38.08 26.74 9.14
C ARG A 271 -39.36 26.81 9.96
N PHE A 272 -39.52 27.87 10.74
CA PHE A 272 -40.81 28.48 11.06
C PHE A 272 -40.59 29.98 11.36
N LYS A 273 -40.81 30.80 10.33
CA LYS A 273 -41.43 32.13 10.39
C LYS A 273 -42.21 32.30 9.10
#